data_AF-A0A940VJI4-F1
#
_entry.id   AF-A0A940VJI4-F1
#
_cell.length_a   1.000
_cell.length_b   1.000
_cell.length_c   1.000
_cell.angle_alpha   90.00
_cell.angle_beta   90.00
_cell.angle_gamma   90.00
#
_symmetry.space_group_name_H-M   'P 1'
#
loop_
_entity.id
_entity.type
_entity.pdbx_description
1 polymer ?
#
loop_
_entity_poly.entity_id
_entity_poly.type
_entity_poly.pdbx_seq_one_letter_code
_entity_poly.pdbx_strand_id
1 'polypeptide(L)'
;MGNPDPVWIADCLAGLSPTEPPQLAFLRRAPEGIGALPGTLLCLSASFNPMTVAHAALVREGSRLVSPQEVLLLLATANVDKYNEGLPLERRFDLLLRFAESRPRVSVAAVHHG
;
A
#
# COMPACT_ATOMS: atom_id res chain seq x y z
N MET A 1 19.48 -1.20 4.77
CA MET A 1 18.86 -0.15 3.93
C MET A 1 18.02 0.72 4.85
N GLY A 2 18.13 2.05 4.73
CA GLY A 2 17.56 2.99 5.69
C GLY A 2 16.04 2.89 5.76
N ASN A 3 15.49 3.16 6.95
CA ASN A 3 14.06 3.35 7.14
C ASN A 3 13.53 4.35 6.10
N PRO A 4 12.37 4.12 5.44
CA PRO A 4 11.85 5.08 4.48
C PRO A 4 11.70 6.45 5.15
N ASP A 5 12.30 7.47 4.54
CA ASP A 5 12.32 8.83 5.06
C ASP A 5 10.88 9.39 5.08
N PRO A 6 10.36 9.84 6.23
CA PRO A 6 9.04 10.47 6.31
C PRO A 6 8.86 11.64 5.33
N VAL A 7 9.92 12.38 5.01
CA VAL A 7 9.87 13.48 4.02
C VAL A 7 9.58 12.94 2.63
N TRP A 8 10.27 11.87 2.23
CA TRP A 8 10.05 11.23 0.94
C TRP A 8 8.63 10.63 0.81
N ILE A 9 8.09 10.05 1.88
CA ILE A 9 6.70 9.59 1.90
C ILE A 9 5.77 10.77 1.65
N ALA A 10 5.93 11.88 2.37
CA ALA A 10 5.09 13.07 2.20
C ALA A 10 5.14 13.63 0.77
N ASP A 11 6.32 13.67 0.15
CA ASP A 11 6.51 14.13 -1.23
C ASP A 11 5.74 13.24 -2.22
N CYS A 12 5.78 11.91 -2.05
CA CYS A 12 5.00 10.99 -2.87
C CYS A 12 3.48 11.22 -2.75
N LEU A 13 3.00 11.62 -1.57
CA LEU A 13 1.58 11.85 -1.31
C LEU A 13 1.11 13.22 -1.80
N ALA A 14 1.98 14.23 -1.81
CA ALA A 14 1.64 15.59 -2.24
C ALA A 14 1.17 15.66 -3.71
N GLY A 15 1.55 14.68 -4.53
CA GLY A 15 1.08 14.56 -5.92
C GLY A 15 -0.35 14.05 -6.08
N LEU A 16 -1.01 13.59 -5.02
CA LEU A 16 -2.37 13.06 -5.10
C LEU A 16 -3.40 14.18 -4.87
N SER A 17 -4.12 14.54 -5.93
CA SER A 17 -5.14 15.60 -5.90
C SER A 17 -6.58 15.05 -5.89
N PRO A 18 -7.50 15.60 -5.08
CA PRO A 18 -8.92 15.25 -5.12
C PRO A 18 -9.66 15.76 -6.36
N THR A 19 -9.13 16.79 -7.02
CA THR A 19 -9.79 17.46 -8.15
C THR A 19 -9.31 16.96 -9.51
N GLU A 20 -8.30 16.08 -9.51
CA GLU A 20 -7.77 15.45 -10.70
C GLU A 20 -8.42 14.06 -10.90
N PRO A 21 -8.32 13.47 -12.11
CA PRO A 21 -8.73 12.08 -12.32
C PRO A 21 -8.07 11.15 -11.29
N PRO A 22 -8.70 10.03 -10.88
CA PRO A 22 -8.14 9.14 -9.86
C PRO A 22 -6.70 8.71 -10.17
N GLN A 23 -5.79 9.00 -9.23
CA GLN A 23 -4.37 8.67 -9.35
C GLN A 23 -3.95 7.68 -8.28
N LEU A 24 -2.97 6.86 -8.64
CA LEU A 24 -2.29 5.93 -7.76
C LEU A 24 -0.80 6.27 -7.75
N ALA A 25 -0.25 6.50 -6.55
CA ALA A 25 1.17 6.76 -6.33
C ALA A 25 1.82 5.51 -5.71
N PHE A 26 2.80 4.92 -6.39
CA PHE A 26 3.57 3.81 -5.83
C PHE A 26 4.65 4.33 -4.88
N LEU A 27 4.61 3.88 -3.64
CA LEU A 27 5.73 4.04 -2.70
C LEU A 27 6.71 2.87 -2.85
N ARG A 28 6.22 1.68 -3.18
CA ARG A 28 7.08 0.55 -3.54
C ARG A 28 6.44 -0.26 -4.64
N ARG A 29 7.17 -0.46 -5.73
CA ARG A 29 6.89 -1.51 -6.71
C ARG A 29 7.59 -2.80 -6.28
N ALA A 30 6.88 -3.90 -6.35
CA ALA A 30 7.40 -5.24 -6.13
C ALA A 30 8.53 -5.55 -7.13
N PRO A 31 9.77 -5.82 -6.68
CA PRO A 31 10.86 -6.16 -7.60
C PRO A 31 10.62 -7.46 -8.39
N GLU A 32 9.84 -8.39 -7.83
CA GLU A 32 9.39 -9.62 -8.51
C GLU A 32 7.90 -9.57 -8.89
N GLY A 33 7.33 -8.35 -8.99
CA GLY A 33 5.94 -8.14 -9.35
C GLY A 33 5.66 -8.34 -10.83
N ILE A 34 4.46 -7.91 -11.24
CA ILE A 34 4.02 -7.92 -12.63
C ILE A 34 4.92 -6.95 -13.42
N GLY A 35 5.61 -7.48 -14.43
CA GLY A 35 6.49 -6.74 -15.33
C GLY A 35 5.78 -6.28 -16.60
N ALA A 36 6.47 -6.44 -17.75
CA ALA A 36 5.94 -6.04 -19.06
C ALA A 36 4.79 -6.93 -19.57
N LEU A 37 4.64 -8.14 -19.02
CA LEU A 37 3.57 -9.06 -19.39
C LEU A 37 2.39 -8.93 -18.42
N PRO A 38 1.14 -9.01 -18.91
CA PRO A 38 -0.04 -9.04 -18.05
C PRO A 38 0.03 -10.17 -17.02
N GLY A 39 -0.47 -9.92 -15.82
CA GLY A 39 -0.52 -10.88 -14.73
C GLY A 39 -1.69 -10.62 -13.79
N THR A 40 -1.80 -11.45 -12.76
CA THR A 40 -2.81 -11.38 -11.73
C THR A 40 -2.30 -10.59 -10.53
N LEU A 41 -3.01 -9.50 -10.21
CA LEU A 41 -2.77 -8.66 -9.05
C LEU A 41 -3.82 -8.94 -7.98
N LEU A 42 -3.38 -9.29 -6.77
CA LEU A 42 -4.25 -9.32 -5.59
C LEU A 42 -4.17 -7.98 -4.87
N CYS A 43 -5.24 -7.19 -4.88
CA CYS A 43 -5.30 -5.91 -4.18
C CYS A 43 -5.99 -6.06 -2.83
N LEU A 44 -5.33 -5.62 -1.75
CA LEU A 44 -5.94 -5.42 -0.44
C LEU A 44 -5.99 -3.91 -0.14
N SER A 45 -7.19 -3.34 -0.20
CA SER A 45 -7.47 -1.98 0.22
C SER A 45 -7.93 -1.94 1.67
N ALA A 46 -7.27 -1.14 2.52
CA ALA A 46 -7.63 -0.96 3.92
C ALA A 46 -7.02 0.34 4.48
N SER A 47 -7.51 0.80 5.63
CA SER A 47 -6.97 1.98 6.33
C SER A 47 -5.64 1.74 7.03
N PHE A 48 -5.24 0.46 7.20
CA PHE A 48 -4.00 0.00 7.83
C PHE A 48 -3.60 0.80 9.09
N ASN A 49 -4.54 0.94 10.03
CA ASN A 49 -4.42 1.78 11.22
C ASN A 49 -4.35 0.99 12.55
N PRO A 50 -3.26 0.26 12.86
CA PRO A 50 -2.09 -0.07 12.04
C PRO A 50 -2.35 -1.28 11.13
N MET A 51 -1.36 -1.66 10.30
CA MET A 51 -1.32 -3.00 9.72
C MET A 51 -1.31 -4.06 10.84
N THR A 52 -2.08 -5.13 10.68
CA THR A 52 -2.26 -6.19 11.69
C THR A 52 -2.04 -7.58 11.11
N VAL A 53 -1.96 -8.59 11.98
CA VAL A 53 -1.90 -10.01 11.59
C VAL A 53 -3.12 -10.45 10.77
N ALA A 54 -4.28 -9.83 10.95
CA ALA A 54 -5.47 -10.13 10.16
C ALA A 54 -5.29 -9.72 8.68
N HIS A 55 -4.71 -8.54 8.43
CA HIS A 55 -4.38 -8.10 7.07
C HIS A 55 -3.38 -9.04 6.40
N ALA A 56 -2.33 -9.44 7.14
CA ALA A 56 -1.34 -10.38 6.63
C ALA A 56 -1.95 -11.76 6.33
N ALA A 57 -2.87 -12.24 7.17
CA ALA A 57 -3.61 -13.48 6.94
C ALA A 57 -4.51 -13.39 5.70
N LEU A 58 -5.22 -12.29 5.49
CA LEU A 58 -6.03 -12.07 4.29
C LEU A 58 -5.19 -12.14 3.01
N VAL A 59 -4.03 -11.47 2.99
CA VAL A 59 -3.10 -11.56 1.86
C VAL A 59 -2.64 -12.99 1.64
N ARG A 60 -2.27 -13.71 2.71
CA ARG A 60 -1.79 -15.09 2.62
C ARG A 60 -2.86 -16.03 2.08
N GLU A 61 -4.07 -16.00 2.63
CA GLU A 61 -5.15 -16.88 2.21
C GLU A 61 -5.65 -16.53 0.80
N GLY A 62 -5.77 -15.23 0.48
CA GLY A 62 -6.07 -14.79 -0.89
C GLY A 62 -5.01 -15.29 -1.87
N SER A 63 -3.74 -15.16 -1.53
CA SER A 63 -2.64 -15.62 -2.37
C SER A 63 -2.64 -17.14 -2.56
N ARG A 64 -3.05 -17.91 -1.54
CA ARG A 64 -3.21 -19.36 -1.63
C ARG A 64 -4.32 -19.77 -2.61
N LEU A 65 -5.38 -18.97 -2.73
CA LEU A 65 -6.52 -19.27 -3.59
C LEU A 65 -6.27 -18.93 -5.06
N VAL A 66 -5.59 -17.79 -5.34
CA VAL A 66 -5.47 -17.28 -6.71
C VAL A 66 -4.04 -17.24 -7.25
N SER A 67 -3.04 -17.55 -6.42
CA SER A 67 -1.61 -17.55 -6.79
C SER A 67 -1.18 -16.31 -7.58
N PRO A 68 -1.42 -15.09 -7.06
CA PRO A 68 -1.17 -13.86 -7.78
C PRO A 68 0.34 -13.67 -8.00
N GLN A 69 0.70 -13.05 -9.13
CA GLN A 69 2.08 -12.68 -9.40
C GLN A 69 2.52 -11.49 -8.54
N GLU A 70 1.57 -10.63 -8.16
CA GLU A 70 1.83 -9.48 -7.30
C GLU A 70 0.68 -9.25 -6.32
N VAL A 71 1.02 -8.76 -5.14
CA VAL A 71 0.07 -8.28 -4.12
C VAL A 71 0.21 -6.77 -4.02
N LEU A 72 -0.88 -6.01 -4.11
CA LEU A 72 -0.90 -4.58 -3.84
C LEU A 72 -1.54 -4.31 -2.49
N LEU A 73 -0.81 -3.66 -1.59
CA LEU A 73 -1.37 -3.03 -0.39
C LEU A 73 -1.72 -1.58 -0.73
N LEU A 74 -3.00 -1.25 -0.70
CA LEU A 74 -3.53 0.04 -1.14
C LEU A 74 -4.11 0.83 0.04
N LEU A 75 -3.57 2.01 0.31
CA LEU A 75 -4.01 2.89 1.38
C LEU A 75 -4.55 4.21 0.81
N ALA A 76 -5.81 4.53 1.11
CA ALA A 76 -6.38 5.85 0.82
C ALA A 76 -5.86 6.90 1.81
N THR A 77 -5.46 8.07 1.30
CA THR A 77 -4.93 9.17 2.13
C THR A 77 -6.04 10.00 2.75
N ALA A 78 -7.16 10.19 2.05
CA ALA A 78 -8.36 10.81 2.60
C ALA A 78 -9.25 9.73 3.22
N ASN A 79 -9.25 9.62 4.56
CA ASN A 79 -10.26 8.82 5.24
C ASN A 79 -11.60 9.57 5.21
N VAL A 80 -12.63 8.91 4.68
CA VAL A 80 -14.01 9.42 4.59
C VAL A 80 -14.69 9.50 5.97
N ASP A 81 -14.18 8.81 7.00
CA ASP A 81 -14.80 8.82 8.32
C ASP A 81 -13.75 8.84 9.45
N LYS A 82 -13.91 9.82 10.35
CA LYS A 82 -13.27 9.96 11.67
C LYS A 82 -11.87 10.57 11.68
N TYR A 83 -11.88 11.89 11.77
CA TYR A 83 -10.75 12.69 12.22
C TYR A 83 -10.24 12.21 13.60
N ASN A 84 -8.94 11.93 13.67
CA ASN A 84 -8.07 12.01 14.86
C ASN A 84 -7.81 10.78 15.75
N GLU A 85 -8.37 9.59 15.49
CA GLU A 85 -8.00 8.40 16.28
C GLU A 85 -7.17 7.39 15.48
N GLY A 86 -5.88 7.28 15.82
CA GLY A 86 -4.99 6.22 15.35
C GLY A 86 -3.59 6.67 14.94
N LEU A 87 -2.88 5.78 14.25
CA LEU A 87 -1.51 5.97 13.79
C LEU A 87 -1.46 7.06 12.68
N PRO A 88 -0.47 7.97 12.69
CA PRO A 88 -0.27 8.95 11.63
C PRO A 88 -0.09 8.28 10.25
N LEU A 89 -0.52 8.94 9.18
CA LEU A 89 -0.57 8.38 7.83
C LEU A 89 0.81 7.87 7.36
N GLU A 90 1.84 8.67 7.58
CA GLU A 90 3.24 8.37 7.23
C GLU A 90 3.72 7.12 7.99
N ARG A 91 3.29 6.96 9.24
CA ARG A 91 3.62 5.81 10.07
C ARG A 91 2.86 4.55 9.63
N ARG A 92 1.66 4.68 9.06
CA ARG A 92 0.97 3.55 8.42
C ARG A 92 1.74 3.09 7.19
N PHE A 93 2.18 4.01 6.33
CA PHE A 93 3.01 3.66 5.17
C PHE A 93 4.36 3.06 5.56
N ASP A 94 5.04 3.58 6.60
CA ASP A 94 6.27 2.97 7.14
C ASP A 94 6.06 1.50 7.51
N LEU A 95 4.96 1.18 8.22
CA LEU A 95 4.64 -0.22 8.56
C LEU A 95 4.36 -1.09 7.32
N LEU A 96 3.67 -0.56 6.31
CA LEU A 96 3.43 -1.28 5.05
C LEU A 96 4.74 -1.54 4.29
N LEU A 97 5.62 -0.56 4.23
CA LEU A 97 6.92 -0.67 3.57
C LEU A 97 7.79 -1.72 4.28
N ARG A 98 7.87 -1.69 5.61
CA ARG A 98 8.57 -2.71 6.41
C ARG A 98 7.97 -4.10 6.23
N PHE A 99 6.64 -4.22 6.15
CA PHE A 99 6.01 -5.50 5.82
C PHE A 99 6.42 -5.98 4.42
N ALA A 100 6.56 -5.08 3.46
CA ALA A 100 6.91 -5.41 2.09
C ALA A 100 8.42 -5.73 1.89
N GLU A 101 9.31 -5.25 2.76
CA GLU A 101 10.78 -5.44 2.65
C GLU A 101 11.18 -6.90 2.45
N SER A 102 10.65 -7.82 3.26
CA SER A 102 10.95 -9.25 3.16
C SER A 102 10.06 -10.00 2.16
N ARG A 103 9.30 -9.29 1.32
CA ARG A 103 8.27 -9.85 0.42
C ARG A 103 8.42 -9.25 -0.98
N PRO A 104 9.20 -9.89 -1.87
CA PRO A 104 9.58 -9.29 -3.16
C PRO A 104 8.42 -9.13 -4.15
N ARG A 105 7.28 -9.76 -3.89
CA ARG A 105 6.04 -9.69 -4.71
C ARG A 105 4.98 -8.74 -4.18
N VAL A 106 5.26 -8.01 -3.10
CA VAL A 106 4.32 -7.05 -2.52
C VAL A 106 4.60 -5.65 -3.07
N SER A 107 3.59 -4.89 -3.43
CA SER A 107 3.67 -3.46 -3.75
C SER A 107 2.93 -2.67 -2.69
N VAL A 108 3.33 -1.40 -2.51
CA VAL A 108 2.67 -0.45 -1.61
C VAL A 108 2.34 0.79 -2.42
N ALA A 109 1.07 1.18 -2.42
CA ALA A 109 0.62 2.38 -3.10
C ALA A 109 -0.39 3.18 -2.29
N ALA A 110 -0.45 4.46 -2.62
CA ALA A 110 -1.39 5.43 -2.10
C ALA A 110 -2.37 5.87 -3.18
N VAL A 111 -3.59 6.16 -2.76
CA VAL A 111 -4.62 6.83 -3.58
C VAL A 111 -5.24 7.95 -2.75
N HIS A 112 -5.77 8.98 -3.41
CA HIS A 112 -6.43 10.06 -2.66
C HIS A 112 -7.74 9.56 -2.02
N HIS A 113 -8.60 8.94 -2.82
CA HIS A 113 -9.86 8.31 -2.42
C HIS A 113 -9.85 6.83 -2.80
N GLY A 114 -10.54 6.00 -2.02
CA GLY A 114 -10.68 4.56 -2.24
C GLY A 114 -12.14 4.13 -2.29
#